data_AF-A0A847VDV6-F1
#
_entry.id   AF-A0A847VDV6-F1
#
_cell.length_a   1.000
_cell.length_b   1.000
_cell.length_c   1.000
_cell.angle_alpha   90.00
_cell.angle_beta   90.00
_cell.angle_gamma   90.00
#
_symmetry.space_group_name_H-M   'P 1'
#
loop_
_entity.id
_entity.type
_entity.pdbx_description
1 polymer ?
#
loop_
_entity_poly.entity_id
_entity_poly.type
_entity_poly.pdbx_seq_one_letter_code
_entity_poly.pdbx_strand_id
1 'polypeptide(L)'
;MLKKILIYILTLLIPKKEITYSPSYIINTPNIPLQIYWIDSDNILLSSFGYTEIFNTHTRESNTIKTCRECIYGYDRGFFYCKYEHRDIQNPEQFSTTIYQYDSRDNLIFSKELFPTVVPVLCKRKYITLKTAYYFLEQRGYLLNVEEDRYEEIPIKKREKGDTVLSERDDLGKMIVVDRYARVWVYLKE
;
A
#
# COMPACT_ATOMS: atom_id res chain seq x y z
N MET A 1 32.35 10.36 37.03
CA MET A 1 31.88 10.89 35.72
C MET A 1 32.73 10.42 34.55
N LEU A 2 34.07 10.43 34.65
CA LEU A 2 34.99 10.00 33.58
C LEU A 2 34.71 8.58 33.02
N LYS A 3 34.40 7.60 33.87
CA LYS A 3 34.04 6.23 33.45
C LYS A 3 32.78 6.18 32.57
N LYS A 4 31.78 7.03 32.83
CA LYS A 4 30.54 7.07 32.03
C LYS A 4 30.79 7.70 30.65
N ILE A 5 31.65 8.71 30.59
CA ILE A 5 32.06 9.37 29.33
C ILE A 5 32.85 8.38 28.47
N LEU A 6 33.76 7.62 29.07
CA LEU A 6 34.57 6.62 28.36
C LEU A 6 33.70 5.51 27.75
N ILE A 7 32.71 5.01 28.49
CA ILE A 7 31.74 4.01 27.99
C ILE A 7 30.93 4.57 26.82
N TYR A 8 30.50 5.83 26.90
CA TYR A 8 29.72 6.47 25.83
C TYR A 8 30.54 6.63 24.54
N ILE A 9 31.81 7.01 24.66
CA ILE A 9 32.74 7.09 23.53
C ILE A 9 33.00 5.71 22.93
N LEU A 10 33.17 4.67 23.77
CA LEU A 10 33.33 3.29 23.31
C LEU A 10 32.09 2.77 22.57
N THR A 11 30.87 3.12 22.99
CA THR A 11 29.64 2.74 22.27
C THR A 11 29.45 3.46 20.93
N LEU A 12 30.05 4.64 20.77
CA LEU A 12 30.03 5.39 19.49
C LEU A 12 31.05 4.83 18.49
N LEU A 13 32.08 4.12 18.97
CA LEU A 13 33.13 3.50 18.14
C LEU A 13 32.76 2.10 17.63
N ILE A 14 31.64 1.52 18.09
CA ILE A 14 31.12 0.28 17.53
C ILE A 14 30.40 0.66 16.23
N PRO A 15 30.95 0.33 15.05
CA PRO A 15 30.22 0.56 13.82
C PRO A 15 28.90 -0.19 13.91
N LYS A 16 27.78 0.52 13.75
CA LYS A 16 26.49 -0.13 13.58
C LYS A 16 26.64 -1.01 12.36
N LYS A 17 26.55 -2.34 12.52
CA LYS A 17 26.50 -3.28 11.40
C LYS A 17 25.38 -2.78 10.49
N GLU A 18 25.72 -2.39 9.26
CA GLU A 18 24.72 -1.99 8.29
C GLU A 18 23.76 -3.15 8.12
N ILE A 19 22.46 -2.87 8.19
CA ILE A 19 21.43 -3.87 7.96
C ILE A 19 21.46 -4.15 6.47
N THR A 20 21.98 -5.32 6.10
CA THR A 20 21.98 -5.80 4.72
C THR A 20 20.82 -6.75 4.50
N TYR A 21 20.20 -6.63 3.33
CA TYR A 21 19.12 -7.50 2.89
C TYR A 21 19.57 -8.26 1.65
N SER A 22 19.35 -9.56 1.62
CA SER A 22 19.64 -10.42 0.46
C SER A 22 18.35 -10.91 -0.20
N PRO A 23 18.30 -10.99 -1.54
CA PRO A 23 17.14 -11.53 -2.25
C PRO A 23 16.99 -13.02 -1.93
N SER A 24 15.79 -13.42 -1.51
CA SER A 24 15.50 -14.81 -1.15
C SER A 24 14.76 -15.54 -2.25
N TYR A 25 13.57 -15.07 -2.65
CA TYR A 25 12.77 -15.69 -3.71
C TYR A 25 11.74 -14.72 -4.30
N ILE A 26 11.14 -15.12 -5.43
CA ILE A 26 10.06 -14.39 -6.13
C ILE A 26 8.72 -14.99 -5.72
N ILE A 27 7.74 -14.14 -5.43
CA ILE A 27 6.33 -14.53 -5.28
C ILE A 27 5.72 -14.65 -6.68
N ASN A 28 5.25 -15.84 -7.01
CA ASN A 28 4.54 -16.09 -8.27
C ASN A 28 3.09 -15.64 -8.15
N THR A 29 2.84 -14.36 -8.43
CA THR A 29 1.50 -13.75 -8.42
C THR A 29 1.04 -13.43 -9.84
N PRO A 30 -0.23 -13.66 -10.20
CA PRO A 30 -0.74 -13.33 -11.53
C PRO A 30 -0.87 -11.82 -11.77
N ASN A 31 -0.87 -11.00 -10.71
CA ASN A 31 -1.03 -9.55 -10.81
C ASN A 31 0.03 -8.81 -10.02
N ILE A 32 0.51 -7.70 -10.57
CA ILE A 32 1.45 -6.82 -9.87
C ILE A 32 0.68 -6.09 -8.77
N PRO A 33 1.04 -6.27 -7.48
CA PRO A 33 0.36 -5.61 -6.38
C PRO A 33 0.49 -4.08 -6.47
N LEU A 34 -0.62 -3.38 -6.29
CA LEU A 34 -0.61 -1.94 -6.03
C LEU A 34 -0.14 -1.66 -4.60
N GLN A 35 -0.56 -2.50 -3.66
CA GLN A 35 -0.20 -2.41 -2.24
C GLN A 35 0.12 -3.79 -1.66
N ILE A 36 1.03 -3.81 -0.69
CA ILE A 36 1.41 -5.00 0.07
C ILE A 36 1.31 -4.70 1.56
N TYR A 37 0.51 -5.47 2.29
CA TYR A 37 0.31 -5.28 3.73
C TYR A 37 0.74 -6.53 4.49
N TRP A 38 1.54 -6.36 5.55
CA TRP A 38 1.75 -7.42 6.52
C TRP A 38 0.46 -7.65 7.33
N ILE A 39 -0.04 -8.88 7.31
CA ILE A 39 -1.14 -9.33 8.17
C ILE A 39 -0.58 -9.76 9.53
N ASP A 40 0.48 -10.57 9.49
CA ASP A 40 1.25 -11.06 10.65
C ASP A 40 2.73 -11.29 10.28
N SER A 41 3.44 -12.22 10.95
CA SER A 41 4.86 -12.54 10.70
C SER A 41 5.13 -13.24 9.37
N ASP A 42 4.13 -13.93 8.84
CA ASP A 42 4.29 -14.83 7.72
C ASP A 42 3.31 -14.53 6.59
N ASN A 43 2.14 -13.98 6.90
CA ASN A 43 1.11 -13.68 5.92
C ASN A 43 1.17 -12.21 5.46
N ILE A 44 1.16 -12.02 4.14
CA ILE A 44 1.01 -10.72 3.50
C ILE A 44 -0.24 -10.69 2.63
N LEU A 45 -0.87 -9.52 2.54
CA LEU A 45 -1.93 -9.21 1.60
C LEU A 45 -1.32 -8.55 0.36
N LEU A 46 -1.46 -9.16 -0.79
CA LEU A 46 -1.12 -8.60 -2.10
C LEU A 46 -2.39 -8.06 -2.74
N SER A 47 -2.51 -6.74 -2.87
CA SER A 47 -3.74 -6.05 -3.25
C SER A 47 -3.59 -5.27 -4.55
N SER A 48 -4.51 -5.54 -5.50
CA SER A 48 -4.66 -4.88 -6.78
C SER A 48 -6.15 -4.69 -7.11
N PHE A 49 -6.45 -3.92 -8.15
CA PHE A 49 -7.84 -3.79 -8.63
C PHE A 49 -8.37 -5.12 -9.15
N GLY A 50 -9.51 -5.57 -8.61
CA GLY A 50 -10.15 -6.81 -9.04
C GLY A 50 -9.35 -8.09 -8.74
N TYR A 51 -8.27 -7.99 -7.96
CA TYR A 51 -7.47 -9.14 -7.55
C TYR A 51 -6.83 -8.90 -6.19
N THR A 52 -7.02 -9.83 -5.27
CA THR A 52 -6.37 -9.79 -3.96
C THR A 52 -6.05 -11.20 -3.54
N GLU A 53 -4.87 -11.40 -2.97
CA GLU A 53 -4.43 -12.68 -2.44
C GLU A 53 -3.70 -12.52 -1.12
N ILE A 54 -3.84 -13.52 -0.26
CA ILE A 54 -2.98 -13.69 0.90
C ILE A 54 -1.88 -14.65 0.50
N PHE A 55 -0.63 -14.26 0.72
CA PHE A 55 0.54 -15.09 0.50
C PHE A 55 1.25 -15.36 1.82
N ASN A 56 1.55 -16.63 2.09
CA ASN A 56 2.34 -17.02 3.24
C ASN A 56 3.83 -17.10 2.85
N THR A 57 4.64 -16.21 3.41
CA THR A 57 6.08 -16.09 3.15
C THR A 57 6.92 -17.24 3.70
N HIS A 58 6.35 -18.11 4.55
CA HIS A 58 7.02 -19.29 5.07
C HIS A 58 6.70 -20.53 4.22
N THR A 59 5.42 -20.88 4.06
CA THR A 59 4.97 -22.07 3.29
C THR A 59 4.99 -21.83 1.79
N ARG A 60 4.99 -20.57 1.35
CA ARG A 60 4.88 -20.13 -0.06
C ARG A 60 3.56 -20.50 -0.71
N GLU A 61 2.53 -20.73 0.09
CA GLU A 61 1.17 -20.96 -0.37
C GLU A 61 0.41 -19.64 -0.51
N SER A 62 -0.52 -19.58 -1.46
CA SER A 62 -1.39 -18.43 -1.69
C SER A 62 -2.86 -18.81 -1.63
N ASN A 63 -3.68 -17.84 -1.25
CA ASN A 63 -5.13 -17.95 -1.29
C ASN A 63 -5.74 -16.65 -1.85
N THR A 64 -6.43 -16.75 -2.99
CA THR A 64 -7.12 -15.62 -3.61
C THR A 64 -8.40 -15.29 -2.85
N ILE A 65 -8.59 -14.02 -2.53
CA ILE A 65 -9.81 -13.49 -1.94
C ILE A 65 -10.72 -13.00 -3.07
N LYS A 66 -12.02 -13.30 -2.98
CA LYS A 66 -13.01 -12.73 -3.91
C LYS A 66 -13.04 -11.21 -3.76
N THR A 67 -12.85 -10.49 -4.86
CA THR A 67 -12.85 -9.02 -4.87
C THR A 67 -13.76 -8.48 -5.98
N CYS A 68 -14.29 -7.27 -5.77
CA CYS A 68 -14.98 -6.52 -6.81
C CYS A 68 -13.98 -5.87 -7.78
N ARG A 69 -14.40 -5.66 -9.02
CA ARG A 69 -13.56 -5.15 -10.11
C ARG A 69 -13.04 -3.74 -9.82
N GLU A 70 -13.91 -2.84 -9.34
CA GLU A 70 -13.56 -1.46 -9.02
C GLU A 70 -13.11 -1.27 -7.56
N CYS A 71 -12.42 -2.26 -6.99
CA CYS A 71 -12.07 -2.27 -5.57
C CYS A 71 -10.61 -2.58 -5.32
N ILE A 72 -10.05 -1.97 -4.27
CA ILE A 72 -8.73 -2.30 -3.71
C ILE A 72 -8.88 -2.61 -2.22
N TYR A 73 -8.23 -3.68 -1.77
CA TYR A 73 -8.28 -4.11 -0.37
C TYR A 73 -7.14 -3.47 0.43
N GLY A 74 -7.43 -3.21 1.70
CA GLY A 74 -6.48 -2.69 2.67
C GLY A 74 -6.45 -3.54 3.93
N TYR A 75 -5.33 -3.42 4.66
CA TYR A 75 -5.18 -4.00 5.98
C TYR A 75 -4.59 -2.99 6.97
N ASP A 76 -5.26 -2.88 8.11
CA ASP A 76 -4.90 -2.03 9.25
C ASP A 76 -5.65 -2.57 10.48
N ARG A 77 -5.03 -3.57 11.14
CA ARG A 77 -5.61 -4.33 12.26
C ARG A 77 -6.98 -4.95 11.93
N GLY A 78 -7.16 -5.33 10.67
CA GLY A 78 -8.41 -5.84 10.11
C GLY A 78 -8.52 -5.54 8.62
N PHE A 79 -9.35 -6.32 7.92
CA PHE A 79 -9.63 -6.13 6.50
C PHE A 79 -10.71 -5.08 6.28
N PHE A 80 -10.54 -4.32 5.20
CA PHE A 80 -11.50 -3.36 4.65
C PHE A 80 -11.16 -3.17 3.17
N TYR A 81 -12.09 -2.59 2.42
CA TYR A 81 -11.85 -2.31 1.01
C TYR A 81 -12.40 -0.94 0.62
N CYS A 82 -11.76 -0.36 -0.39
CA CYS A 82 -12.18 0.89 -1.01
C CYS A 82 -12.72 0.57 -2.39
N LYS A 83 -13.94 1.02 -2.69
CA LYS A 83 -14.60 0.92 -4.00
C LYS A 83 -14.68 2.30 -4.63
N TYR A 84 -14.61 2.38 -5.96
CA TYR A 84 -14.95 3.59 -6.68
C TYR A 84 -16.05 3.33 -7.71
N GLU A 85 -16.80 4.38 -8.03
CA GLU A 85 -17.76 4.40 -9.13
C GLU A 85 -17.59 5.69 -9.91
N HIS A 86 -17.42 5.57 -11.23
CA HIS A 86 -17.39 6.72 -12.14
C HIS A 86 -18.78 6.96 -12.71
N ARG A 87 -19.10 8.23 -12.96
CA ARG A 87 -20.36 8.63 -13.60
C ARG A 87 -20.08 9.62 -14.72
N ASP A 88 -20.88 9.56 -15.77
CA ASP A 88 -20.87 10.57 -16.82
C ASP A 88 -21.37 11.90 -16.25
N ILE A 89 -20.69 12.98 -16.61
CA ILE A 89 -21.06 14.34 -16.22
C ILE A 89 -21.60 15.10 -17.42
N GLN A 90 -22.68 15.85 -17.20
CA GLN A 90 -23.28 16.71 -18.22
C GLN A 90 -22.69 18.12 -18.20
N ASN A 91 -22.07 18.52 -17.09
CA ASN A 91 -21.39 19.80 -16.97
C ASN A 91 -20.23 19.72 -15.94
N PRO A 92 -19.30 20.70 -15.94
CA PRO A 92 -18.12 20.68 -15.06
C PRO A 92 -18.41 20.82 -13.56
N GLU A 93 -19.62 21.19 -13.17
CA GLU A 93 -20.04 21.35 -11.76
C GLU A 93 -20.57 20.04 -11.16
N GLN A 94 -20.60 18.95 -11.92
CA GLN A 94 -21.00 17.64 -11.42
C GLN A 94 -19.80 16.82 -10.93
N PHE A 95 -20.02 16.03 -9.88
CA PHE A 95 -19.06 15.05 -9.41
C PHE A 95 -18.91 13.91 -10.43
N SER A 96 -17.69 13.49 -10.73
CA SER A 96 -17.43 12.39 -11.67
C SER A 96 -17.11 11.06 -10.99
N THR A 97 -16.79 11.07 -9.69
CA THR A 97 -16.42 9.86 -8.94
C THR A 97 -17.08 9.82 -7.57
N THR A 98 -17.58 8.65 -7.17
CA THR A 98 -17.83 8.34 -5.75
C THR A 98 -16.77 7.38 -5.25
N ILE A 99 -16.18 7.70 -4.11
CA ILE A 99 -15.31 6.78 -3.36
C ILE A 99 -16.09 6.25 -2.17
N TYR A 100 -16.04 4.94 -1.96
CA TYR A 100 -16.64 4.26 -0.83
C TYR A 100 -15.57 3.48 -0.06
N GLN A 101 -15.76 3.36 1.25
CA GLN A 101 -14.99 2.48 2.10
C GLN A 101 -15.94 1.56 2.87
N TYR A 102 -15.60 0.27 2.89
CA TYR A 102 -16.36 -0.76 3.56
C TYR A 102 -15.48 -1.56 4.50
N ASP A 103 -16.06 -2.09 5.58
CA ASP A 103 -15.38 -3.08 6.40
C ASP A 103 -15.38 -4.48 5.75
N SER A 104 -14.73 -5.45 6.40
CA SER A 104 -14.71 -6.86 5.96
C SER A 104 -16.07 -7.57 5.93
N ARG A 105 -17.13 -6.95 6.45
CA ARG A 105 -18.49 -7.50 6.51
C ARG A 105 -19.44 -6.76 5.56
N ASP A 106 -18.89 -6.03 4.59
CA ASP A 106 -19.61 -5.20 3.62
C ASP A 106 -20.43 -4.06 4.25
N ASN A 107 -20.12 -3.64 5.48
CA ASN A 107 -20.74 -2.45 6.06
C ASN A 107 -20.05 -1.19 5.53
N LEU A 108 -20.84 -0.23 5.05
CA LEU A 108 -20.34 1.06 4.62
C LEU A 108 -19.79 1.85 5.82
N ILE A 109 -18.51 2.23 5.74
CA ILE A 109 -17.82 3.07 6.73
C ILE A 109 -17.88 4.54 6.29
N PHE A 110 -17.65 4.79 5.00
CA PHE A 110 -17.46 6.14 4.48
C PHE A 110 -17.81 6.22 3.00
N SER A 111 -18.30 7.38 2.56
CA SER A 111 -18.51 7.69 1.15
C SER A 111 -18.26 9.17 0.86
N LYS A 112 -17.63 9.48 -0.27
CA LYS A 112 -17.42 10.86 -0.74
C LYS A 112 -17.59 10.99 -2.24
N GLU A 113 -18.32 12.01 -2.66
CA GLU A 113 -18.39 12.44 -4.06
C GLU A 113 -17.24 13.41 -4.36
N LEU A 114 -16.58 13.19 -5.48
CA LEU A 114 -15.39 13.93 -5.90
C LEU A 114 -15.58 14.44 -7.33
N PHE A 115 -15.18 15.69 -7.54
CA PHE A 115 -15.16 16.33 -8.85
C PHE A 115 -14.24 15.60 -9.83
N PRO A 116 -12.95 15.37 -9.53
CA PRO A 116 -12.07 14.74 -10.50
C PRO A 116 -12.33 13.25 -10.65
N THR A 117 -12.00 12.72 -11.82
CA THR A 117 -12.12 11.30 -12.11
C THR A 117 -10.93 10.54 -11.55
N VAL A 118 -11.13 9.87 -10.42
CA VAL A 118 -10.05 9.31 -9.60
C VAL A 118 -10.28 7.85 -9.24
N VAL A 119 -9.21 7.16 -8.85
CA VAL A 119 -9.24 5.77 -8.36
C VAL A 119 -8.37 5.62 -7.10
N PRO A 120 -8.73 4.74 -6.16
CA PRO A 120 -7.96 4.52 -4.94
C PRO A 120 -6.67 3.74 -5.22
N VAL A 121 -5.54 4.24 -4.72
CA VAL A 121 -4.24 3.54 -4.82
C VAL A 121 -3.80 2.94 -3.50
N LEU A 122 -4.29 3.49 -2.39
CA LEU A 122 -4.04 3.00 -1.04
C LEU A 122 -5.32 3.15 -0.24
N CYS A 123 -5.80 2.04 0.30
CA CYS A 123 -6.91 2.04 1.24
C CYS A 123 -6.32 1.84 2.64
N LYS A 124 -6.57 2.79 3.54
CA LYS A 124 -6.30 2.69 4.99
C LYS A 124 -7.55 3.06 5.76
N ARG A 125 -7.68 2.58 7.00
CA ARG A 125 -8.87 2.81 7.83
C ARG A 125 -9.20 4.31 8.00
N LYS A 126 -8.16 5.13 8.20
CA LYS A 126 -8.30 6.57 8.48
C LYS A 126 -8.22 7.45 7.23
N TYR A 127 -7.70 6.93 6.13
CA TYR A 127 -7.50 7.73 4.93
C TYR A 127 -7.42 6.87 3.67
N ILE A 128 -7.72 7.47 2.53
CA ILE A 128 -7.63 6.86 1.21
C ILE A 128 -6.74 7.75 0.35
N THR A 129 -5.70 7.17 -0.26
CA THR A 129 -4.94 7.88 -1.28
C THR A 129 -5.54 7.58 -2.64
N LEU A 130 -5.75 8.61 -3.43
CA LEU A 130 -6.34 8.54 -4.76
C LEU A 130 -5.34 9.06 -5.80
N LYS A 131 -5.53 8.66 -7.05
CA LYS A 131 -4.88 9.27 -8.21
C LYS A 131 -5.88 9.49 -9.32
N THR A 132 -5.57 10.35 -10.27
CA THR A 132 -6.31 10.47 -11.53
C THR A 132 -6.45 9.11 -12.23
N ALA A 133 -7.65 8.78 -12.69
CA ALA A 133 -7.98 7.45 -13.22
C ALA A 133 -7.33 7.14 -14.58
N TYR A 134 -7.30 8.13 -15.46
CA TYR A 134 -6.90 7.96 -16.86
C TYR A 134 -5.56 8.63 -17.17
N TYR A 135 -4.76 7.99 -18.04
CA TYR A 135 -3.43 8.47 -18.41
C TYR A 135 -3.44 9.78 -19.21
N PHE A 136 -4.53 10.07 -19.91
CA PHE A 136 -4.68 11.27 -20.74
C PHE A 136 -5.09 12.51 -19.95
N LEU A 137 -5.49 12.32 -18.68
CA LEU A 137 -5.79 13.42 -17.77
C LEU A 137 -4.50 13.91 -17.09
N GLU A 138 -4.53 15.14 -16.57
CA GLU A 138 -3.46 15.63 -15.72
C GLU A 138 -3.29 14.72 -14.50
N GLN A 139 -2.07 14.24 -14.27
CA GLN A 139 -1.79 13.30 -13.21
C GLN A 139 -1.68 14.04 -11.88
N ARG A 140 -2.68 13.86 -11.03
CA ARG A 140 -2.75 14.41 -9.68
C ARG A 140 -2.94 13.32 -8.63
N GLY A 141 -2.44 13.56 -7.43
CA GLY A 141 -2.58 12.69 -6.27
C GLY A 141 -3.48 13.36 -5.24
N TYR A 142 -4.26 12.59 -4.51
CA TYR A 142 -5.16 13.15 -3.50
C TYR A 142 -5.16 12.32 -2.23
N LEU A 143 -5.37 12.98 -1.10
CA LEU A 143 -5.60 12.37 0.19
C LEU A 143 -7.03 12.67 0.63
N LEU A 144 -7.78 11.61 0.91
CA LEU A 144 -9.12 11.66 1.46
C LEU A 144 -9.06 11.16 2.91
N ASN A 145 -9.16 12.08 3.87
CA ASN A 145 -9.23 11.76 5.30
C ASN A 145 -10.66 11.32 5.65
N VAL A 146 -10.79 10.08 6.10
CA VAL A 146 -12.07 9.45 6.45
C VAL A 146 -12.62 9.97 7.78
N GLU A 147 -11.75 10.27 8.75
CA GLU A 147 -12.16 10.72 10.08
C GLU A 147 -12.62 12.19 10.08
N GLU A 148 -11.99 13.02 9.25
CA GLU A 148 -12.25 14.46 9.19
C GLU A 148 -13.12 14.88 8.00
N ASP A 149 -13.49 13.94 7.12
CA ASP A 149 -14.18 14.19 5.86
C ASP A 149 -13.51 15.27 4.98
N ARG A 150 -12.16 15.28 4.99
CA ARG A 150 -11.34 16.24 4.24
C ARG A 150 -10.73 15.62 3.00
N TYR A 151 -10.63 16.42 1.95
CA TYR A 151 -10.02 16.04 0.69
C TYR A 151 -9.01 17.11 0.29
N GLU A 152 -7.78 16.69 0.02
CA GLU A 152 -6.70 17.59 -0.39
C GLU A 152 -5.83 16.98 -1.49
N GLU A 153 -5.27 17.85 -2.33
CA GLU A 153 -4.28 17.44 -3.32
C GLU A 153 -2.92 17.21 -2.66
N ILE A 154 -2.27 16.10 -3.02
CA ILE A 154 -0.94 15.73 -2.53
C ILE A 154 -0.01 15.46 -3.71
N PRO A 155 1.30 15.71 -3.55
CA PRO A 155 2.26 15.37 -4.59
C PRO A 155 2.22 13.88 -4.92
N ILE A 156 2.16 13.54 -6.21
CA ILE A 156 2.35 12.16 -6.64
C ILE A 156 3.79 11.78 -6.37
N LYS A 157 4.01 10.85 -5.44
CA LYS A 157 5.25 10.09 -5.39
C LYS A 157 5.32 9.25 -6.67
N LYS A 158 6.08 9.71 -7.67
CA LYS A 158 6.40 8.88 -8.83
C LYS A 158 7.16 7.67 -8.29
N ARG A 159 6.69 6.45 -8.60
CA ARG A 159 7.55 5.27 -8.45
C ARG A 159 8.76 5.53 -9.34
N GLU A 160 9.94 5.66 -8.74
CA GLU A 160 11.17 5.81 -9.50
C GLU A 160 11.35 4.57 -10.40
N LYS A 161 11.98 4.75 -11.57
CA LYS A 161 12.37 3.60 -12.41
C LYS A 161 13.46 2.84 -11.67
N GLY A 162 13.07 1.82 -10.92
CA GLY A 162 13.94 1.04 -10.06
C GLY A 162 13.13 0.13 -9.15
N ASP A 163 13.83 -0.54 -8.24
CA ASP A 163 13.21 -1.42 -7.27
C ASP A 163 12.40 -0.59 -6.26
N THR A 164 11.09 -0.85 -6.21
CA THR A 164 10.16 -0.14 -5.31
C THR A 164 9.87 -1.01 -4.09
N VAL A 165 10.29 -0.55 -2.92
CA VAL A 165 9.89 -1.17 -1.65
C VAL A 165 8.40 -0.92 -1.43
N LEU A 166 7.61 -2.00 -1.35
CA LEU A 166 6.16 -1.91 -1.08
C LEU A 166 5.81 -2.23 0.36
N SER A 167 6.65 -3.00 1.06
CA SER A 167 6.41 -3.38 2.45
C SER A 167 7.72 -3.76 3.13
N GLU A 168 8.00 -3.19 4.29
CA GLU A 168 9.15 -3.51 5.13
C GLU A 168 8.69 -3.74 6.57
N ARG A 169 9.23 -4.76 7.22
CA ARG A 169 9.07 -5.00 8.67
C ARG A 169 10.46 -5.26 9.28
N ASP A 170 11.01 -4.23 9.91
CA ASP A 170 12.33 -4.29 10.56
C ASP A 170 12.44 -5.37 11.63
N ASP A 171 11.33 -5.62 12.35
CA ASP A 171 11.23 -6.59 13.42
C ASP A 171 11.20 -8.04 12.93
N LEU A 172 10.83 -8.27 11.67
CA LEU A 172 10.91 -9.59 11.02
C LEU A 172 12.21 -9.80 10.24
N GLY A 173 12.94 -8.72 9.95
CA GLY A 173 14.03 -8.78 8.98
C GLY A 173 13.56 -9.24 7.59
N LYS A 174 12.33 -8.88 7.20
CA LYS A 174 11.76 -9.20 5.88
C LYS A 174 11.36 -7.92 5.15
N MET A 175 11.65 -7.88 3.86
CA MET A 175 11.26 -6.78 2.97
C MET A 175 10.66 -7.34 1.68
N ILE A 176 9.59 -6.70 1.18
CA ILE A 176 8.94 -7.03 -0.09
C ILE A 176 9.14 -5.89 -1.08
N VAL A 177 9.69 -6.23 -2.24
CA VAL A 177 10.10 -5.27 -3.27
C VAL A 177 9.46 -5.65 -4.61
N VAL A 178 8.98 -4.67 -5.36
CA VAL A 178 8.62 -4.86 -6.76
C VAL A 178 9.72 -4.29 -7.62
N ASP A 179 10.36 -5.15 -8.40
CA ASP A 179 11.48 -4.74 -9.25
C ASP A 179 11.02 -4.06 -10.55
N ARG A 180 11.98 -3.58 -11.33
CA ARG A 180 11.74 -2.94 -12.64
C ARG A 180 11.06 -3.83 -13.68
N TYR A 181 11.05 -5.15 -13.48
CA TYR A 181 10.39 -6.13 -14.34
C TYR A 181 9.03 -6.55 -13.78
N ALA A 182 8.51 -5.81 -12.79
CA ALA A 182 7.23 -6.08 -12.17
C ALA A 182 7.18 -7.45 -11.43
N ARG A 183 8.32 -7.94 -10.97
CA ARG A 183 8.42 -9.16 -10.15
C ARG A 183 8.40 -8.80 -8.67
N VAL A 184 7.67 -9.57 -7.87
CA VAL A 184 7.57 -9.37 -6.42
C VAL A 184 8.63 -10.22 -5.72
N TRP A 185 9.63 -9.58 -5.14
CA TRP A 185 10.74 -10.22 -4.43
C TRP A 185 10.54 -10.18 -2.92
N VAL A 186 10.91 -11.27 -2.26
CA VAL A 186 11.10 -11.34 -0.81
C VAL A 186 12.59 -11.25 -0.52
N TYR A 187 12.96 -10.29 0.31
CA TYR A 187 14.31 -10.10 0.84
C TYR A 187 14.35 -10.44 2.32
N LEU A 188 15.45 -11.04 2.76
CA LEU A 188 15.70 -11.39 4.16
C LEU A 188 16.94 -10.65 4.67
N LYS A 189 16.89 -10.24 5.93
CA LYS A 189 18.00 -9.57 6.63
C LYS A 189 19.12 -10.56 6.95
N GLU A 190 20.38 -10.12 6.78
CA GLU A 190 21.61 -10.88 7.08
C GLU A 190 22.18 -10.67 8.50
#